data_AF-A0A2K3PD98-F1
#
_entry.id   AF-A0A2K3PD98-F1
#
_cell.length_a   1.000
_cell.length_b   1.000
_cell.length_c   1.000
_cell.angle_alpha   90.00
_cell.angle_beta   90.00
_cell.angle_gamma   90.00
#
_symmetry.space_group_name_H-M   'P 1'
#
loop_
_entity.id
_entity.type
_entity.pdbx_description
1 polymer ?
#
loop_
_entity_poly.entity_id
_entity_poly.type
_entity_poly.pdbx_seq_one_letter_code
_entity_poly.pdbx_strand_id
1 'polypeptide(L)'
;DLLQGNQDLDEMEEQRRKGIKYCTLSEEDVKNISEVYVSQALDYDCSGETPIMGGLYDPHMGPANDTLICLTCYGNFRKCQGHYGYLHLVEPVYHVGYLTMVEGILKCICKECSRILLNNDICTNYLKKMKGGTIKKDPNGRSFLYHNDTILYPDMALFLLKEMVDEDRELLCVSEKPEKLFISTISVPPLAVRPSLPLNLRLAREDYLTERLKKIIKANEILTKHVKEYVIKQRDLDSPIYKRAYENLQFEVDQYMNSDDQQGQPLPAGLVQRLRGKQGRIRGTLSRKNVNYSGRTVISPDPYLKITEVRHLSFASYT
;
A
#
# COMPACT_ATOMS: atom_id res chain seq x y z
N ASP A 1 -35.92 2.20 26.64
CA ASP A 1 -35.50 2.16 25.22
C ASP A 1 -33.98 2.17 24.98
N LEU A 2 -33.12 2.52 25.96
CA LEU A 2 -31.65 2.46 25.81
C LEU A 2 -30.99 1.16 26.34
N LEU A 3 -31.79 0.16 26.74
CA LEU A 3 -31.30 -1.15 27.20
C LEU A 3 -31.60 -2.29 26.21
N GLN A 4 -32.27 -2.02 25.09
CA GLN A 4 -32.56 -3.01 24.05
C GLN A 4 -31.46 -3.11 22.98
N GLY A 5 -30.58 -2.09 22.84
CA GLY A 5 -29.53 -2.09 21.82
C GLY A 5 -28.31 -2.99 22.07
N ASN A 6 -28.27 -3.74 23.19
CA ASN A 6 -27.21 -4.70 23.49
C ASN A 6 -27.60 -6.16 23.17
N GLN A 7 -28.85 -6.42 22.76
CA GLN A 7 -29.31 -7.78 22.42
C GLN A 7 -29.14 -8.13 20.94
N ASP A 8 -28.97 -7.14 20.05
CA ASP A 8 -28.94 -7.38 18.60
C ASP A 8 -27.55 -7.75 18.04
N LEU A 9 -26.49 -7.74 18.85
CA LEU A 9 -25.14 -8.15 18.41
C LEU A 9 -24.90 -9.66 18.50
N ASP A 10 -25.73 -10.40 19.23
CA ASP A 10 -25.59 -11.85 19.42
C ASP A 10 -26.35 -12.68 18.36
N GLU A 11 -27.10 -12.04 17.45
CA GLU A 11 -27.86 -12.70 16.37
C GLU A 11 -27.23 -12.56 14.97
N MET A 12 -25.94 -12.22 14.87
CA MET A 12 -25.24 -12.38 13.59
C MET A 12 -24.77 -13.83 13.44
N GLU A 13 -25.58 -14.62 12.72
CA GLU A 13 -25.26 -16.00 12.34
C GLU A 13 -23.84 -16.07 11.74
N GLU A 14 -22.97 -16.94 12.28
CA GLU A 14 -21.56 -17.00 11.91
C GLU A 14 -21.39 -17.49 10.46
N GLN A 15 -21.42 -16.56 9.51
CA GLN A 15 -21.26 -16.88 8.10
C GLN A 15 -19.79 -17.15 7.79
N ARG A 16 -19.46 -18.43 7.59
CA ARG A 16 -18.14 -18.82 7.09
C ARG A 16 -17.96 -18.35 5.65
N ARG A 17 -16.86 -17.62 5.40
CA ARG A 17 -16.46 -17.18 4.06
C ARG A 17 -16.21 -18.38 3.13
N LYS A 18 -16.91 -18.42 1.99
CA LYS A 18 -16.79 -19.50 0.98
C LYS A 18 -15.57 -19.38 0.06
N GLY A 19 -15.00 -18.19 -0.08
CA GLY A 19 -13.84 -17.92 -0.92
C GLY A 19 -13.34 -16.49 -0.81
N ILE A 20 -12.16 -16.22 -1.38
CA ILE A 20 -11.54 -14.88 -1.43
C ILE A 20 -11.22 -14.58 -2.89
N LYS A 21 -11.77 -13.48 -3.42
CA LYS A 21 -11.44 -12.97 -4.76
C LYS A 21 -10.39 -11.87 -4.61
N TYR A 22 -9.26 -12.02 -5.29
CA TYR A 22 -8.25 -10.96 -5.37
C TYR A 22 -8.56 -10.02 -6.54
N CYS A 23 -8.43 -8.73 -6.33
CA CYS A 23 -8.60 -7.70 -7.35
C CYS A 23 -7.67 -6.52 -7.07
N THR A 24 -7.45 -5.69 -8.09
CA THR A 24 -6.82 -4.38 -7.96
C THR A 24 -7.87 -3.32 -7.72
N LEU A 25 -7.57 -2.39 -6.80
CA LEU A 25 -8.45 -1.28 -6.47
C LEU A 25 -8.29 -0.18 -7.52
N SER A 26 -9.42 0.26 -8.08
CA SER A 26 -9.46 1.52 -8.83
C SER A 26 -9.43 2.72 -7.88
N GLU A 27 -9.24 3.92 -8.44
CA GLU A 27 -9.35 5.16 -7.69
C GLU A 27 -10.72 5.31 -7.00
N GLU A 28 -11.79 4.95 -7.71
CA GLU A 28 -13.15 4.99 -7.18
C GLU A 28 -13.31 4.00 -6.04
N ASP A 29 -12.77 2.79 -6.16
CA ASP A 29 -12.81 1.79 -5.10
C ASP A 29 -12.09 2.29 -3.84
N VAL A 30 -10.91 2.93 -3.99
CA VAL A 30 -10.17 3.50 -2.86
C VAL A 30 -10.97 4.61 -2.20
N LYS A 31 -11.61 5.50 -2.97
CA LYS A 31 -12.46 6.57 -2.43
C LYS A 31 -13.67 6.00 -1.70
N ASN A 32 -14.30 4.97 -2.24
CA ASN A 32 -15.50 4.34 -1.65
C ASN A 32 -15.23 3.60 -0.34
N ILE A 33 -14.01 3.07 -0.16
CA ILE A 33 -13.60 2.36 1.06
C ILE A 33 -13.11 3.34 2.15
N SER A 34 -12.75 4.56 1.76
CA SER A 34 -12.10 5.53 2.64
C SER A 34 -13.07 6.59 3.15
N GLU A 35 -12.95 6.92 4.44
CA GLU A 35 -13.81 7.88 5.13
C GLU A 35 -13.22 9.29 5.15
N VAL A 36 -11.90 9.39 5.01
CA VAL A 36 -11.15 10.64 5.21
C VAL A 36 -10.32 10.99 3.99
N TYR A 37 -10.43 12.24 3.55
CA TYR A 37 -9.50 12.82 2.60
C TYR A 37 -8.28 13.40 3.34
N VAL A 38 -7.13 12.76 3.19
CA VAL A 38 -5.88 13.21 3.80
C VAL A 38 -5.20 14.19 2.84
N SER A 39 -5.05 15.43 3.28
CA SER A 39 -4.47 16.51 2.47
C SER A 39 -3.22 17.13 3.10
N GLN A 40 -3.02 16.99 4.41
CA GLN A 40 -1.98 17.68 5.15
C GLN A 40 -1.00 16.71 5.80
N ALA A 41 0.28 17.07 5.79
CA ALA A 41 1.35 16.31 6.44
C ALA A 41 1.51 16.65 7.94
N LEU A 42 0.57 17.41 8.52
CA LEU A 42 0.57 17.80 9.93
C LEU A 42 -0.33 16.84 10.73
N ASP A 43 0.12 16.47 11.91
CA ASP A 43 -0.57 15.48 12.75
C ASP A 43 -1.40 16.15 13.84
N TYR A 44 -0.81 17.12 14.55
CA TYR A 44 -1.40 17.83 15.67
C TYR A 44 -1.37 19.33 15.43
N ASP A 45 -2.28 20.03 16.11
CA ASP A 45 -2.38 21.47 16.11
C ASP A 45 -1.13 22.15 16.71
N CYS A 46 -1.10 23.49 16.68
CA CYS A 46 0.04 24.24 17.21
C CYS A 46 0.23 24.06 18.73
N SER A 47 -0.81 23.65 19.47
CA SER A 47 -0.69 23.28 20.89
C SER A 47 -0.12 21.87 21.10
N GLY A 48 -0.22 21.00 20.09
CA GLY A 48 0.26 19.62 20.14
C GLY A 48 -0.67 18.67 20.88
N GLU A 49 -1.88 19.11 21.23
CA GLU A 49 -2.82 18.34 22.06
C GLU A 49 -3.90 17.67 21.23
N THR A 50 -4.30 18.29 20.11
CA THR A 50 -5.43 17.81 19.30
C THR A 50 -5.00 17.41 17.89
N PRO A 51 -5.41 16.23 17.40
CA PRO A 51 -5.13 15.84 16.04
C PRO A 51 -5.88 16.72 15.03
N ILE A 52 -5.22 17.08 13.94
CA ILE A 52 -5.78 17.92 12.89
C ILE A 52 -6.69 17.10 11.96
N MET A 53 -7.85 17.65 11.62
CA MET A 53 -8.73 17.09 10.58
C MET A 53 -8.10 17.20 9.18
N GLY A 54 -8.19 16.13 8.40
CA GLY A 54 -7.52 16.00 7.10
C GLY A 54 -6.01 15.73 7.20
N GLY A 55 -5.49 15.52 8.40
CA GLY A 55 -4.13 15.08 8.67
C GLY A 55 -3.99 13.57 8.76
N LEU A 56 -2.78 13.08 9.05
CA LEU A 56 -2.53 11.64 9.21
C LEU A 56 -3.01 11.09 10.55
N TYR A 57 -3.37 11.89 11.54
CA TYR A 57 -3.96 11.40 12.80
C TYR A 57 -5.43 11.78 12.93
N ASP A 58 -6.13 11.99 11.81
CA ASP A 58 -7.54 12.36 11.80
C ASP A 58 -8.38 11.39 12.67
N PRO A 59 -9.14 11.88 13.65
CA PRO A 59 -9.98 11.05 14.54
C PRO A 59 -11.01 10.16 13.83
N HIS A 60 -11.39 10.47 12.59
CA HIS A 60 -12.27 9.62 11.79
C HIS A 60 -11.58 8.33 11.33
N MET A 61 -10.25 8.31 11.24
CA MET A 61 -9.48 7.10 10.90
C MET A 61 -9.31 6.14 12.08
N GLY A 62 -9.66 6.59 13.29
CA GLY A 62 -9.54 5.86 14.54
C GLY A 62 -8.92 6.72 15.64
N PRO A 63 -8.91 6.23 16.88
CA PRO A 63 -8.27 6.92 18.00
C PRO A 63 -6.76 6.67 17.97
N ALA A 64 -5.96 7.73 18.20
CA ALA A 64 -4.50 7.61 18.30
C ALA A 64 -4.06 6.99 19.64
N ASN A 65 -4.79 7.31 20.71
CA ASN A 65 -4.49 6.95 22.10
C ASN A 65 -5.74 6.40 22.80
N ASP A 66 -5.56 5.73 23.94
CA ASP A 66 -6.65 5.17 24.76
C ASP A 66 -7.65 6.22 25.26
N THR A 67 -7.28 7.51 25.29
CA THR A 67 -8.14 8.62 25.73
C THR A 67 -9.07 9.13 24.63
N LEU A 68 -8.74 8.90 23.36
CA LEU A 68 -9.49 9.39 22.22
C LEU A 68 -10.53 8.36 21.78
N ILE A 69 -11.59 8.86 21.15
CA ILE A 69 -12.64 8.06 20.53
C ILE A 69 -12.64 8.27 19.02
N CYS A 70 -12.99 7.24 18.26
CA CYS A 70 -13.17 7.37 16.83
C CYS A 70 -14.40 8.22 16.50
N LEU A 71 -14.30 9.17 15.56
CA LEU A 71 -15.45 9.96 15.14
C LEU A 71 -16.37 9.25 14.12
N THR A 72 -15.90 8.16 13.51
CA THR A 72 -16.67 7.40 12.52
C THR A 72 -17.51 6.29 13.16
N CYS A 73 -16.89 5.44 13.99
CA CYS A 73 -17.59 4.32 14.66
C CYS A 73 -17.86 4.54 16.14
N TYR A 74 -17.41 5.65 16.74
CA TYR A 74 -17.52 5.93 18.18
C TYR A 74 -16.87 4.86 19.09
N GLY A 75 -16.06 3.98 18.52
CA GLY A 75 -15.27 2.98 19.24
C GLY A 75 -14.07 3.61 19.96
N ASN A 76 -13.72 3.03 21.10
CA ASN A 76 -12.46 3.33 21.80
C ASN A 76 -11.27 2.62 21.12
N PHE A 77 -10.04 2.88 21.60
CA PHE A 77 -8.80 2.34 21.04
C PHE A 77 -8.75 0.82 20.90
N ARG A 78 -9.45 0.07 21.76
CA ARG A 78 -9.48 -1.39 21.71
C ARG A 78 -10.58 -1.98 20.82
N LYS A 79 -11.70 -1.27 20.67
CA LYS A 79 -12.87 -1.73 19.91
C LYS A 79 -12.85 -1.28 18.46
N CYS A 80 -12.31 -0.09 18.18
CA CYS A 80 -12.22 0.43 16.83
C CYS A 80 -11.23 -0.40 15.99
N GLN A 81 -11.69 -0.94 14.85
CA GLN A 81 -10.83 -1.66 13.90
C GLN A 81 -10.01 -0.69 13.01
N GLY A 82 -10.39 0.59 13.01
CA GLY A 82 -9.81 1.65 12.19
C GLY A 82 -10.52 1.82 10.85
N HIS A 83 -10.50 3.05 10.34
CA HIS A 83 -11.10 3.42 9.05
C HIS A 83 -10.03 3.96 8.10
N TYR A 84 -10.14 3.59 6.83
CA TYR A 84 -9.18 4.01 5.82
C TYR A 84 -9.38 5.49 5.45
N GLY A 85 -8.28 6.14 5.09
CA GLY A 85 -8.28 7.43 4.43
C GLY A 85 -7.82 7.26 2.99
N TYR A 86 -7.89 8.32 2.20
CA TYR A 86 -7.31 8.33 0.87
C TYR A 86 -6.53 9.62 0.65
N LEU A 87 -5.46 9.51 -0.14
CA LEU A 87 -4.60 10.61 -0.56
C LEU A 87 -4.60 10.65 -2.09
N HIS A 88 -5.08 11.74 -2.67
CA HIS A 88 -5.11 11.93 -4.11
C HIS A 88 -3.79 12.51 -4.61
N LEU A 89 -3.18 11.86 -5.61
CA LEU A 89 -1.95 12.35 -6.24
C LEU A 89 -2.30 13.30 -7.39
N VAL A 90 -1.51 14.34 -7.58
CA VAL A 90 -1.70 15.29 -8.67
C VAL A 90 -1.42 14.67 -10.04
N GLU A 91 -0.46 13.73 -10.08
CA GLU A 91 -0.07 12.98 -11.28
C GLU A 91 -0.03 11.49 -10.93
N PRO A 92 -0.37 10.59 -11.88
CA PRO A 92 -0.32 9.15 -11.66
C PRO A 92 1.12 8.65 -11.48
N VAL A 93 1.30 7.55 -10.77
CA VAL A 93 2.63 7.01 -10.46
C VAL A 93 2.67 5.53 -10.84
N TYR A 94 3.80 5.02 -11.33
CA TYR A 94 3.93 3.60 -11.61
C TYR A 94 3.86 2.80 -10.31
N HIS A 95 3.08 1.72 -10.30
CA HIS A 95 3.10 0.79 -9.18
C HIS A 95 4.30 -0.16 -9.30
N VAL A 96 5.24 -0.13 -8.35
CA VAL A 96 6.46 -0.98 -8.33
C VAL A 96 6.18 -2.45 -8.64
N GLY A 97 5.13 -3.01 -8.05
CA GLY A 97 4.74 -4.41 -8.23
C GLY A 97 4.16 -4.76 -9.61
N TYR A 98 3.64 -3.79 -10.35
CA TYR A 98 3.05 -4.00 -11.68
C TYR A 98 3.93 -3.47 -12.81
N LEU A 99 5.05 -2.81 -12.49
CA LEU A 99 5.95 -2.21 -13.47
C LEU A 99 6.41 -3.20 -14.54
N THR A 100 6.68 -4.46 -14.18
CA THR A 100 7.09 -5.51 -15.12
C THR A 100 5.97 -5.89 -16.10
N MET A 101 4.72 -5.86 -15.64
CA MET A 101 3.55 -6.13 -16.46
C MET A 101 3.28 -4.95 -17.39
N VAL A 102 3.34 -3.72 -16.87
CA VAL A 102 3.20 -2.49 -17.66
C VAL A 102 4.28 -2.42 -18.75
N GLU A 103 5.55 -2.71 -18.41
CA GLU A 103 6.64 -2.82 -19.39
C GLU A 103 6.35 -3.87 -20.46
N GLY A 104 5.87 -5.06 -20.06
CA GLY A 104 5.51 -6.13 -20.99
C GLY A 104 4.41 -5.71 -21.97
N ILE A 105 3.33 -5.10 -21.46
CA ILE A 105 2.22 -4.60 -22.29
C ILE A 105 2.73 -3.51 -23.22
N LEU A 106 3.46 -2.53 -22.69
CA LEU A 106 4.01 -1.44 -23.48
C LEU A 106 4.92 -1.96 -24.58
N LYS A 107 5.74 -3.00 -24.37
CA LYS A 107 6.55 -3.60 -25.45
C LYS A 107 5.72 -4.21 -26.59
N CYS A 108 4.50 -4.63 -26.31
CA CYS A 108 3.62 -5.29 -27.27
C CYS A 108 2.73 -4.33 -28.08
N ILE A 109 2.58 -3.07 -27.67
CA ILE A 109 1.71 -2.10 -28.34
C ILE A 109 2.48 -1.05 -29.15
N CYS A 110 1.83 -0.46 -30.14
CA CYS A 110 2.31 0.74 -30.84
C CYS A 110 2.15 1.98 -29.95
N LYS A 111 3.08 2.94 -30.04
CA LYS A 111 3.10 4.15 -29.19
C LYS A 111 2.37 5.34 -29.83
N GLU A 112 1.92 5.17 -31.07
CA GLU A 112 1.17 6.18 -31.80
C GLU A 112 -0.31 5.81 -31.90
N CYS A 113 -0.63 4.54 -32.16
CA CYS A 113 -2.01 4.07 -32.35
C CYS A 113 -2.54 3.14 -31.24
N SER A 114 -1.73 2.83 -30.22
CA SER A 114 -2.08 1.94 -29.10
C SER A 114 -2.58 0.53 -29.48
N ARG A 115 -2.41 0.11 -30.73
CA ARG A 115 -2.73 -1.25 -31.20
C ARG A 115 -1.60 -2.23 -30.97
N ILE A 116 -1.93 -3.50 -30.85
CA ILE A 116 -0.92 -4.55 -30.70
C ILE A 116 -0.05 -4.69 -31.96
N LEU A 117 1.25 -4.85 -31.74
CA LEU A 117 2.28 -5.02 -32.78
C LEU A 117 2.36 -6.45 -33.34
N LEU A 118 1.24 -7.17 -33.37
CA LEU A 118 1.14 -8.50 -33.94
C LEU A 118 0.66 -8.39 -35.38
N ASN A 119 1.44 -8.97 -36.29
CA ASN A 119 0.97 -9.23 -37.64
C ASN A 119 0.26 -10.58 -37.63
N ASN A 120 -0.89 -10.70 -38.31
CA ASN A 120 -1.81 -11.85 -38.22
C ASN A 120 -1.15 -13.22 -38.52
N ASP A 121 0.03 -13.26 -39.17
CA ASP A 121 0.61 -14.50 -39.68
C ASP A 121 1.78 -15.10 -38.87
N ILE A 122 2.38 -14.40 -37.88
CA ILE A 122 3.64 -14.90 -37.26
C ILE A 122 3.77 -14.56 -35.77
N CYS A 123 3.06 -15.28 -34.91
CA CYS A 123 3.18 -15.16 -33.44
C CYS A 123 4.52 -15.69 -32.89
N THR A 124 5.17 -16.65 -33.53
CA THR A 124 6.32 -17.39 -32.95
C THR A 124 7.67 -16.70 -33.13
N ASN A 125 7.92 -16.04 -34.27
CA ASN A 125 9.17 -15.30 -34.50
C ASN A 125 9.20 -13.94 -33.79
N TYR A 126 8.04 -13.34 -33.51
CA TYR A 126 7.95 -12.02 -32.86
C TYR A 126 8.19 -12.08 -31.36
N LEU A 127 7.92 -13.18 -30.65
CA LEU A 127 8.31 -13.33 -29.24
C LEU A 127 9.83 -13.15 -29.00
N LYS A 128 10.66 -13.42 -30.01
CA LYS A 128 12.11 -13.15 -29.97
C LYS A 128 12.46 -11.68 -30.26
N LYS A 129 11.66 -10.97 -31.08
CA LYS A 129 11.81 -9.51 -31.33
C LYS A 129 11.21 -8.64 -30.22
N MET A 130 10.14 -9.08 -29.56
CA MET A 130 9.56 -8.43 -28.39
C MET A 130 10.51 -8.39 -27.18
N LYS A 131 11.48 -9.32 -27.12
CA LYS A 131 12.57 -9.31 -26.13
C LYS A 131 13.58 -8.17 -26.34
N GLY A 132 13.61 -7.56 -27.52
CA GLY A 132 14.45 -6.40 -27.86
C GLY A 132 13.68 -5.08 -27.94
N GLY A 133 12.58 -4.95 -27.19
CA GLY A 133 11.71 -3.77 -27.26
C GLY A 133 12.44 -2.45 -26.97
N THR A 134 11.96 -1.37 -27.60
CA THR A 134 12.43 0.01 -27.39
C THR A 134 12.24 0.49 -25.94
N ILE A 135 11.41 -0.22 -25.17
CA ILE A 135 11.16 0.03 -23.75
C ILE A 135 12.20 -0.69 -22.88
N LYS A 136 12.94 0.06 -22.07
CA LYS A 136 13.89 -0.45 -21.08
C LYS A 136 13.50 0.02 -19.68
N LYS A 137 13.81 -0.76 -18.64
CA LYS A 137 13.74 -0.28 -17.26
C LYS A 137 14.87 0.70 -16.95
N ASP A 138 14.69 1.53 -15.94
CA ASP A 138 15.75 2.40 -15.43
C ASP A 138 16.99 1.57 -15.01
N PRO A 139 18.20 1.96 -15.47
CA PRO A 139 19.42 1.23 -15.17
C PRO A 139 19.83 1.30 -13.69
N ASN A 140 19.33 2.30 -12.95
CA ASN A 140 19.56 2.46 -11.51
C ASN A 140 18.45 1.81 -10.67
N GLY A 141 17.56 1.03 -11.29
CA GLY A 141 16.50 0.30 -10.60
C GLY A 141 15.31 1.15 -10.13
N ARG A 142 15.18 2.39 -10.62
CA ARG A 142 14.00 3.23 -10.35
C ARG A 142 12.77 2.71 -11.10
N SER A 143 11.56 3.03 -10.62
CA SER A 143 10.32 2.60 -11.27
C SER A 143 9.95 3.44 -12.49
N PHE A 144 10.91 3.70 -13.38
CA PHE A 144 10.68 4.38 -14.66
C PHE A 144 10.95 3.46 -15.84
N LEU A 145 10.23 3.72 -16.92
CA LEU A 145 10.41 3.08 -18.20
C LEU A 145 11.00 4.09 -19.19
N TYR A 146 11.84 3.60 -20.09
CA TYR A 146 12.53 4.41 -21.09
C TYR A 146 12.16 3.95 -22.49
N HIS A 147 11.64 4.85 -23.33
CA HIS A 147 11.44 4.63 -24.75
C HIS A 147 12.51 5.38 -25.55
N ASN A 148 13.35 4.67 -26.32
CA ASN A 148 14.45 5.27 -27.09
C ASN A 148 15.32 6.24 -26.27
N ASP A 149 15.71 5.82 -25.06
CA ASP A 149 16.52 6.57 -24.09
C ASP A 149 15.86 7.84 -23.50
N THR A 150 14.57 8.06 -23.78
CA THR A 150 13.73 9.07 -23.11
C THR A 150 12.83 8.45 -22.05
N ILE A 151 12.62 9.14 -20.93
CA ILE A 151 11.71 8.66 -19.87
C ILE A 151 10.28 8.69 -20.39
N LEU A 152 9.60 7.54 -20.31
CA LEU A 152 8.17 7.42 -20.50
C LEU A 152 7.47 7.60 -19.16
N TYR A 153 6.96 8.81 -18.93
CA TYR A 153 6.27 9.15 -17.69
C TYR A 153 4.95 8.36 -17.53
N PRO A 154 4.50 8.12 -16.28
CA PRO A 154 3.31 7.31 -16.01
C PRO A 154 2.03 7.85 -16.64
N ASP A 155 1.86 9.16 -16.75
CA ASP A 155 0.72 9.83 -17.39
C ASP A 155 0.65 9.45 -18.89
N MET A 156 1.78 9.51 -19.60
CA MET A 156 1.87 9.13 -21.01
C MET A 156 1.63 7.63 -21.21
N ALA A 157 2.21 6.79 -20.36
CA ALA A 157 1.98 5.35 -20.41
C ALA A 157 0.53 4.98 -20.10
N LEU A 158 -0.09 5.64 -19.12
CA LEU A 158 -1.49 5.47 -18.79
C LEU A 158 -2.38 5.86 -19.98
N PHE A 159 -2.11 6.99 -20.63
CA PHE A 159 -2.83 7.41 -21.83
C PHE A 159 -2.79 6.35 -22.93
N LEU A 160 -1.60 5.83 -23.26
CA LEU A 160 -1.45 4.77 -24.28
C LEU A 160 -2.27 3.53 -23.94
N LEU A 161 -2.27 3.12 -22.68
CA LEU A 161 -3.00 1.93 -22.25
C LEU A 161 -4.52 2.14 -22.19
N LYS A 162 -4.99 3.36 -21.93
CA LYS A 162 -6.43 3.70 -22.00
C LYS A 162 -6.97 3.66 -23.44
N GLU A 163 -6.15 4.05 -24.41
CA GLU A 163 -6.51 4.05 -25.83
C GLU A 163 -6.51 2.63 -26.46
N MET A 164 -6.10 1.60 -25.71
CA MET A 164 -6.15 0.22 -26.19
C MET A 164 -7.59 -0.27 -26.32
N VAL A 165 -7.89 -0.96 -27.43
CA VAL A 165 -9.20 -1.59 -27.64
C VAL A 165 -9.33 -2.87 -26.80
N ASP A 166 -10.55 -3.22 -26.42
CA ASP A 166 -10.82 -4.36 -25.55
C ASP A 166 -10.37 -5.71 -26.16
N GLU A 167 -10.47 -5.90 -27.49
CA GLU A 167 -9.99 -7.14 -28.13
C GLU A 167 -8.47 -7.33 -27.98
N ASP A 168 -7.72 -6.22 -28.08
CA ASP A 168 -6.27 -6.22 -27.87
C ASP A 168 -5.94 -6.51 -26.39
N ARG A 169 -6.72 -5.95 -25.45
CA ARG A 169 -6.53 -6.21 -24.02
C ARG A 169 -6.79 -7.67 -23.65
N GLU A 170 -7.82 -8.29 -24.24
CA GLU A 170 -8.10 -9.72 -24.08
C GLU A 170 -6.96 -10.59 -24.61
N LEU A 171 -6.38 -10.22 -25.77
CA LEU A 171 -5.26 -10.95 -26.36
C LEU A 171 -4.01 -10.94 -25.47
N LEU A 172 -3.78 -9.86 -24.72
CA LEU A 172 -2.69 -9.77 -23.75
C LEU A 172 -3.02 -10.38 -22.38
N CYS A 173 -4.19 -11.02 -22.24
CA CYS A 173 -4.70 -11.59 -21.00
C CYS A 173 -4.76 -10.56 -19.85
N VAL A 174 -5.02 -9.28 -20.18
CA VAL A 174 -5.14 -8.21 -19.19
C VAL A 174 -6.60 -8.12 -18.76
N SER A 175 -6.96 -8.90 -17.73
CA SER A 175 -8.35 -8.99 -17.23
C SER A 175 -8.85 -7.71 -16.54
N GLU A 176 -7.94 -6.92 -15.98
CA GLU A 176 -8.28 -5.68 -15.26
C GLU A 176 -8.10 -4.45 -16.18
N LYS A 177 -8.77 -3.35 -15.84
CA LYS A 177 -8.55 -2.09 -16.57
C LYS A 177 -7.10 -1.60 -16.36
N PRO A 178 -6.42 -1.12 -17.41
CA PRO A 178 -5.03 -0.69 -17.32
C PRO A 178 -4.81 0.46 -16.33
N GLU A 179 -5.84 1.27 -16.10
CA GLU A 179 -5.84 2.35 -15.10
C GLU A 179 -5.49 1.86 -13.69
N LYS A 180 -5.88 0.63 -13.37
CA LYS A 180 -5.63 0.01 -12.06
C LYS A 180 -4.18 -0.44 -11.86
N LEU A 181 -3.34 -0.34 -12.89
CA LEU A 181 -1.91 -0.66 -12.81
C LEU A 181 -1.07 0.52 -12.33
N PHE A 182 -1.67 1.71 -12.31
CA PHE A 182 -1.07 2.96 -11.87
C PHE A 182 -1.69 3.38 -10.54
N ILE A 183 -0.95 4.17 -9.78
CA ILE A 183 -1.40 4.74 -8.52
C ILE A 183 -1.75 6.20 -8.79
N SER A 184 -3.04 6.52 -8.88
CA SER A 184 -3.54 7.91 -8.86
C SER A 184 -3.99 8.33 -7.45
N THR A 185 -4.47 7.38 -6.66
CA THR A 185 -4.92 7.61 -5.29
C THR A 185 -4.36 6.52 -4.37
N ILE A 186 -3.74 6.95 -3.28
CA ILE A 186 -3.16 6.06 -2.28
C ILE A 186 -4.19 5.84 -1.17
N SER A 187 -4.45 4.56 -0.86
CA SER A 187 -5.21 4.20 0.34
C SER A 187 -4.33 4.42 1.58
N VAL A 188 -4.75 5.33 2.46
CA VAL A 188 -4.05 5.64 3.70
C VAL A 188 -4.54 4.69 4.78
N PRO A 189 -3.67 3.82 5.34
CA PRO A 189 -4.09 2.85 6.33
C PRO A 189 -4.52 3.52 7.65
N PRO A 190 -5.44 2.92 8.41
CA PRO A 190 -5.88 3.43 9.70
C PRO A 190 -4.76 3.41 10.75
N LEU A 191 -4.94 4.16 11.84
CA LEU A 191 -3.97 4.25 12.94
C LEU A 191 -3.64 2.89 13.59
N ALA A 192 -4.59 1.95 13.60
CA ALA A 192 -4.36 0.58 14.07
C ALA A 192 -3.26 -0.17 13.29
N VAL A 193 -3.03 0.18 12.01
CA VAL A 193 -1.99 -0.42 11.15
C VAL A 193 -0.65 0.29 11.26
N ARG A 194 -0.65 1.56 11.68
CA ARG A 194 0.52 2.43 11.82
C ARG A 194 0.57 3.08 13.22
N PRO A 195 0.74 2.25 14.27
CA PRO A 195 0.68 2.73 15.65
C PRO A 195 1.89 3.61 16.00
N SER A 196 1.64 4.72 16.70
CA SER A 196 2.69 5.51 17.33
C SER A 196 3.19 4.82 18.60
N LEU A 197 4.51 4.72 18.77
CA LEU A 197 5.11 4.20 20.00
C LEU A 197 5.49 5.34 20.94
N PRO A 198 4.88 5.48 22.13
CA PRO A 198 5.34 6.45 23.11
C PRO A 198 6.76 6.07 23.58
N LEU A 199 7.72 6.99 23.46
CA LEU A 199 9.08 6.84 23.99
C LEU A 199 9.17 7.41 25.41
N ASN A 200 8.65 8.62 25.63
CA ASN A 200 8.62 9.36 26.91
C ASN A 200 7.32 10.18 27.02
N LEU A 201 7.06 10.81 28.18
CA LEU A 201 5.83 11.58 28.46
C LEU A 201 5.41 12.61 27.39
N ARG A 202 6.34 13.11 26.55
CA ARG A 202 6.06 14.08 25.48
C ARG A 202 6.61 13.69 24.10
N LEU A 203 7.26 12.54 23.97
CA LEU A 203 7.88 12.12 22.71
C LEU A 203 7.33 10.77 22.31
N ALA A 204 6.73 10.72 21.12
CA ALA A 204 6.33 9.49 20.46
C ALA A 204 7.22 9.26 19.25
N ARG A 205 7.63 8.01 19.05
CA ARG A 205 8.20 7.54 17.80
C ARG A 205 7.07 7.19 16.86
N GLU A 206 7.00 7.88 15.75
CA GLU A 206 6.03 7.61 14.72
C GLU A 206 6.33 6.31 13.97
N ASP A 207 5.26 5.70 13.46
CA ASP A 207 5.36 4.59 12.55
C ASP A 207 6.00 5.04 11.22
N TYR A 208 6.87 4.21 10.67
CA TYR A 208 7.56 4.51 9.42
C TYR A 208 6.64 4.73 8.22
N LEU A 209 5.46 4.11 8.18
CA LEU A 209 4.47 4.38 7.13
C LEU A 209 3.94 5.81 7.24
N THR A 210 3.69 6.30 8.46
CA THR A 210 3.25 7.69 8.70
C THR A 210 4.32 8.66 8.20
N GLU A 211 5.58 8.44 8.57
CA GLU A 211 6.71 9.27 8.10
C GLU A 211 6.84 9.29 6.57
N ARG A 212 6.64 8.13 5.91
CA ARG A 212 6.64 8.06 4.44
C ARG A 212 5.44 8.77 3.81
N LEU A 213 4.25 8.61 4.38
CA LEU A 213 3.06 9.33 3.91
C LEU A 213 3.23 10.85 4.02
N LYS A 214 3.85 11.36 5.09
CA LYS A 214 4.20 12.78 5.20
C LYS A 214 5.10 13.25 4.06
N LYS A 215 6.10 12.46 3.69
CA LYS A 215 6.99 12.78 2.55
C LYS A 215 6.24 12.77 1.22
N ILE A 216 5.35 11.80 1.00
CA ILE A 216 4.50 11.74 -0.20
C ILE A 216 3.61 12.96 -0.29
N ILE A 217 2.92 13.35 0.80
CA ILE A 217 2.05 14.53 0.83
C ILE A 217 2.85 15.79 0.46
N LYS A 218 4.04 15.98 1.07
CA LYS A 218 4.93 17.11 0.75
C LYS A 218 5.40 17.10 -0.71
N ALA A 219 5.79 15.94 -1.23
CA ALA A 219 6.19 15.81 -2.63
C ALA A 219 5.03 16.12 -3.58
N ASN A 220 3.82 15.66 -3.25
CA ASN A 220 2.60 15.91 -3.99
C ASN A 220 2.20 17.39 -3.98
N GLU A 221 2.32 18.07 -2.84
CA GLU A 221 2.10 19.52 -2.73
C GLU A 221 3.08 20.33 -3.60
N ILE A 222 4.37 19.95 -3.60
CA ILE A 222 5.40 20.59 -4.43
C ILE A 222 5.07 20.41 -5.91
N LEU A 223 4.75 19.19 -6.34
CA LEU A 223 4.36 18.92 -7.73
C LEU A 223 3.09 19.68 -8.11
N THR A 224 2.09 19.72 -7.22
CA THR A 224 0.85 20.48 -7.43
C THR A 224 1.12 21.97 -7.67
N LYS A 225 2.06 22.58 -6.94
CA LYS A 225 2.46 23.97 -7.18
C LYS A 225 3.03 24.17 -8.58
N HIS A 226 3.92 23.27 -9.02
CA HIS A 226 4.50 23.34 -10.36
C HIS A 226 3.47 23.13 -11.48
N VAL A 227 2.53 22.18 -11.31
CA VAL A 227 1.43 21.96 -12.26
C VAL A 227 0.52 23.19 -12.35
N LYS A 228 0.17 23.81 -11.22
CA LYS A 228 -0.65 25.04 -11.22
C LYS A 228 0.07 26.20 -11.88
N GLU A 229 1.36 26.40 -11.58
CA GLU A 229 2.18 27.42 -12.23
C GLU A 229 2.27 27.23 -13.73
N TYR A 230 2.36 25.98 -14.19
CA TYR A 230 2.35 25.63 -15.60
C TYR A 230 1.05 26.05 -16.29
N VAL A 231 -0.10 25.63 -15.74
CA VAL A 231 -1.43 25.92 -16.32
C VAL A 231 -1.65 27.42 -16.45
N ILE A 232 -1.22 28.20 -15.45
CA ILE A 232 -1.40 29.65 -15.41
C ILE A 232 -0.45 30.37 -16.38
N LYS A 233 0.79 29.89 -16.55
CA LYS A 233 1.84 30.61 -17.29
C LYS A 233 2.03 30.13 -18.74
N GLN A 234 1.26 29.14 -19.21
CA GLN A 234 1.41 28.51 -20.55
C GLN A 234 2.89 28.23 -20.91
N ARG A 235 3.68 27.76 -19.93
CA ARG A 235 5.05 27.28 -20.21
C ARG A 235 4.96 25.88 -20.84
N ASP A 236 6.09 25.29 -21.24
CA ASP A 236 6.16 23.89 -21.69
C ASP A 236 6.30 22.91 -20.51
N LEU A 237 5.63 21.75 -20.60
CA LEU A 237 5.50 20.73 -19.53
C LEU A 237 6.84 19.98 -19.33
N ASP A 238 7.83 20.31 -20.16
CA ASP A 238 9.14 19.67 -20.23
C ASP A 238 10.19 20.29 -19.29
N SER A 239 9.77 21.19 -18.39
CA SER A 239 10.69 21.84 -17.46
C SER A 239 11.46 20.82 -16.61
N PRO A 240 12.80 20.94 -16.49
CA PRO A 240 13.59 20.01 -15.68
C PRO A 240 13.19 20.02 -14.20
N ILE A 241 12.60 21.12 -13.72
CA ILE A 241 12.10 21.25 -12.35
C ILE A 241 10.87 20.37 -12.14
N TYR A 242 9.93 20.39 -13.09
CA TYR A 242 8.72 19.55 -13.06
C TYR A 242 9.10 18.06 -13.09
N LYS A 243 9.99 17.67 -14.02
CA LYS A 243 10.50 16.31 -14.14
C LYS A 243 11.11 15.80 -12.83
N ARG A 244 11.94 16.62 -12.18
CA ARG A 244 12.56 16.27 -10.89
C ARG A 244 11.53 16.14 -9.76
N ALA A 245 10.52 17.00 -9.72
CA ALA A 245 9.45 16.91 -8.74
C ALA A 245 8.62 15.63 -8.93
N TYR A 246 8.34 15.25 -10.19
CA TYR A 246 7.66 14.00 -10.53
C TYR A 246 8.50 12.78 -10.11
N GLU A 247 9.79 12.75 -10.46
CA GLU A 247 10.71 11.68 -10.05
C GLU A 247 10.77 11.53 -8.52
N ASN A 248 10.74 12.63 -7.79
CA ASN A 248 10.70 12.61 -6.32
C ASN A 248 9.39 12.03 -5.78
N LEU A 249 8.25 12.36 -6.39
CA LEU A 249 6.97 11.77 -6.00
C LEU A 249 6.97 10.25 -6.25
N GLN A 250 7.40 9.81 -7.44
CA GLN A 250 7.54 8.37 -7.75
C GLN A 250 8.44 7.67 -6.74
N PHE A 251 9.59 8.26 -6.40
CA PHE A 251 10.50 7.67 -5.44
C PHE A 251 9.89 7.49 -4.04
N GLU A 252 9.19 8.49 -3.50
CA GLU A 252 8.58 8.35 -2.17
C GLU A 252 7.43 7.33 -2.15
N VAL A 253 6.65 7.23 -3.23
CA VAL A 253 5.62 6.19 -3.38
C VAL A 253 6.23 4.79 -3.50
N ASP A 254 7.33 4.65 -4.26
CA ASP A 254 8.07 3.40 -4.37
C ASP A 254 8.55 2.95 -3.00
N GLN A 255 9.17 3.85 -2.25
CA GLN A 255 9.67 3.59 -0.90
C GLN A 255 8.55 3.26 0.09
N TYR A 256 7.35 3.82 -0.09
CA TYR A 256 6.19 3.46 0.72
C TYR A 256 5.70 2.03 0.45
N MET A 257 5.66 1.63 -0.82
CA MET A 257 5.21 0.30 -1.23
C MET A 257 6.25 -0.77 -0.93
N ASN A 258 7.48 -0.56 -1.38
CA ASN A 258 8.59 -1.50 -1.31
C ASN A 258 9.91 -0.75 -1.02
N SER A 259 10.34 -0.79 0.25
CA SER A 259 11.59 -0.14 0.68
C SER A 259 12.83 -1.03 0.58
N ASP A 260 12.79 -2.13 -0.18
CA ASP A 260 13.94 -3.03 -0.30
C ASP A 260 15.12 -2.25 -0.88
N ASP A 261 16.22 -2.24 -0.14
CA ASP A 261 17.39 -1.44 -0.48
C ASP A 261 18.19 -2.10 -1.60
N GLN A 262 18.58 -1.30 -2.60
CA GLN A 262 19.66 -1.66 -3.52
C GLN A 262 21.05 -1.36 -2.93
N GLN A 263 21.14 -0.76 -1.73
CA GLN A 263 22.37 -0.24 -1.12
C GLN A 263 22.73 -0.81 0.28
N GLY A 264 22.03 -1.85 0.77
CA GLY A 264 22.46 -2.65 1.93
C GLY A 264 22.30 -2.03 3.32
N GLN A 265 21.59 -0.91 3.49
CA GLN A 265 21.21 -0.39 4.80
C GLN A 265 19.86 -0.98 5.26
N PRO A 266 19.68 -1.25 6.56
CA PRO A 266 18.39 -1.67 7.11
C PRO A 266 17.41 -0.49 7.09
N LEU A 267 16.80 -0.24 5.93
CA LEU A 267 15.77 0.78 5.80
C LEU A 267 14.50 0.36 6.54
N PRO A 268 13.75 1.34 7.05
CA PRO A 268 12.45 1.07 7.61
C PRO A 268 11.49 0.45 6.59
N ALA A 269 10.84 -0.63 7.01
CA ALA A 269 9.99 -1.50 6.22
C ALA A 269 8.75 -0.80 5.65
N GLY A 270 8.66 -0.73 4.32
CA GLY A 270 7.45 -0.43 3.55
C GLY A 270 6.40 -1.54 3.66
N LEU A 271 5.32 -1.42 2.90
CA LEU A 271 4.18 -2.34 2.99
C LEU A 271 4.57 -3.78 2.67
N VAL A 272 5.40 -4.01 1.65
CA VAL A 272 5.83 -5.35 1.24
C VAL A 272 6.64 -6.04 2.34
N GLN A 273 7.55 -5.31 2.99
CA GLN A 273 8.39 -5.81 4.08
C GLN A 273 7.58 -6.19 5.31
N ARG A 274 6.46 -5.50 5.58
CA ARG A 274 5.54 -5.86 6.68
C ARG A 274 4.83 -7.19 6.42
N LEU A 275 4.57 -7.53 5.16
CA LEU A 275 3.86 -8.76 4.79
C LEU A 275 4.80 -9.97 4.67
N ARG A 276 5.98 -9.78 4.08
CA ARG A 276 6.93 -10.84 3.73
C ARG A 276 8.03 -11.05 4.78
N GLY A 277 8.81 -12.11 4.62
CA GLY A 277 9.96 -12.41 5.47
C GLY A 277 9.61 -13.23 6.72
N LYS A 278 10.62 -13.50 7.56
CA LYS A 278 10.47 -14.32 8.77
C LYS A 278 9.64 -13.63 9.85
N GLN A 279 9.82 -12.31 10.00
CA GLN A 279 9.10 -11.47 10.97
C GLN A 279 7.86 -10.79 10.37
N GLY A 280 7.59 -10.96 9.07
CA GLY A 280 6.41 -10.39 8.42
C GLY A 280 5.11 -11.05 8.87
N ARG A 281 3.99 -10.38 8.62
CA ARG A 281 2.65 -10.80 9.10
C ARG A 281 2.23 -12.18 8.61
N ILE A 282 2.55 -12.55 7.36
CA ILE A 282 2.12 -13.85 6.81
C ILE A 282 2.78 -14.99 7.61
N ARG A 283 4.12 -15.04 7.65
CA ARG A 283 4.83 -16.14 8.32
C ARG A 283 4.86 -16.01 9.85
N GLY A 284 5.05 -14.80 10.35
CA GLY A 284 5.23 -14.52 11.78
C GLY A 284 3.93 -14.36 12.56
N THR A 285 2.80 -14.12 11.90
CA THR A 285 1.50 -13.95 12.59
C THR A 285 0.41 -14.85 12.02
N LEU A 286 0.26 -15.03 10.72
CA LEU A 286 -0.84 -15.85 10.18
C LEU A 286 -0.51 -17.34 10.21
N SER A 287 0.69 -17.74 9.79
CA SER A 287 1.10 -19.14 9.72
C SER A 287 1.67 -19.70 11.03
N ARG A 288 2.23 -18.85 11.91
CA ARG A 288 2.84 -19.27 13.17
C ARG A 288 2.49 -18.29 14.29
N LYS A 289 1.36 -18.52 14.97
CA LYS A 289 0.95 -17.73 16.13
C LYS A 289 1.55 -18.30 17.41
N ASN A 290 2.00 -17.42 18.29
CA ASN A 290 2.17 -17.78 19.68
C ASN A 290 0.77 -17.95 20.28
N VAL A 291 0.53 -19.11 20.91
CA VAL A 291 -0.76 -19.43 21.52
C VAL A 291 -0.65 -19.27 23.03
N ASN A 292 -1.73 -18.79 23.64
CA ASN A 292 -1.87 -18.83 25.09
C ASN A 292 -2.13 -20.29 25.53
N TYR A 293 -1.93 -20.60 26.81
CA TYR A 293 -2.14 -21.93 27.39
C TYR A 293 -1.22 -23.03 26.84
N SER A 294 0.03 -22.69 26.55
CA SER A 294 1.08 -23.65 26.20
C SER A 294 2.19 -23.69 27.25
N GLY A 295 2.69 -24.88 27.59
CA GLY A 295 3.88 -25.07 28.44
C GLY A 295 5.00 -25.74 27.67
N ARG A 296 6.26 -25.37 27.96
CA ARG A 296 7.45 -26.04 27.43
C ARG A 296 8.44 -26.30 28.56
N THR A 297 8.86 -27.55 28.72
CA THR A 297 9.85 -27.96 29.72
C THR A 297 10.76 -29.06 29.17
N VAL A 298 11.84 -29.36 29.88
CA VAL A 298 12.75 -30.47 29.56
C VAL A 298 12.07 -31.80 29.90
N ILE A 299 12.25 -32.80 29.03
CA ILE A 299 11.71 -34.15 29.24
C ILE A 299 12.66 -35.00 30.07
N SER A 300 12.11 -35.92 30.87
CA SER A 300 12.88 -36.91 31.63
C SER A 300 12.18 -38.28 31.54
N PRO A 301 12.92 -39.39 31.44
CA PRO A 301 12.33 -40.71 31.38
C PRO A 301 11.69 -41.08 32.72
N ASP A 302 10.50 -41.68 32.69
CA ASP A 302 9.82 -42.19 33.87
C ASP A 302 9.16 -43.55 33.53
N PRO A 303 9.66 -44.67 34.08
CA PRO A 303 9.18 -46.01 33.77
C PRO A 303 7.84 -46.36 34.42
N TYR A 304 7.32 -45.53 35.34
CA TYR A 304 6.04 -45.78 36.03
C TYR A 304 4.83 -45.19 35.29
N LEU A 305 5.05 -44.38 34.26
CA LEU A 305 3.97 -43.81 33.43
C LEU A 305 3.52 -44.79 32.35
N LYS A 306 2.22 -44.81 32.07
CA LYS A 306 1.70 -45.53 30.89
C LYS A 306 2.09 -44.79 29.61
N ILE A 307 2.09 -45.52 28.48
CA ILE A 307 2.41 -44.98 27.14
C ILE A 307 1.49 -43.79 26.76
N THR A 308 0.27 -43.74 27.28
CA THR A 308 -0.71 -42.68 27.01
C THR A 308 -0.64 -41.50 27.99
N GLU A 309 0.22 -41.56 29.01
CA GLU A 309 0.27 -40.57 30.08
C GLU A 309 1.48 -39.64 29.93
N VAL A 310 1.30 -38.37 30.29
CA VAL A 310 2.36 -37.37 30.36
C VAL A 310 2.26 -36.65 31.70
N ARG A 311 3.34 -36.65 32.48
CA ARG A 311 3.41 -35.87 33.72
C ARG A 311 3.73 -34.42 33.37
N HIS A 312 2.87 -33.51 33.81
CA HIS A 312 3.17 -32.08 33.82
C HIS A 312 3.59 -31.67 35.23
N LEU A 313 4.62 -30.83 35.33
CA LEU A 313 5.02 -30.21 36.59
C LEU A 313 4.09 -29.04 36.87
N SER A 314 3.18 -29.19 37.82
CA SER A 314 2.42 -28.08 38.38
C SER A 314 3.34 -27.28 39.30
N PHE A 315 3.92 -26.20 38.79
CA PHE A 315 4.50 -25.17 39.65
C PHE A 315 3.34 -24.43 40.32
N ALA A 316 3.01 -24.81 41.55
CA ALA A 316 2.18 -23.97 42.40
C ALA A 316 2.96 -22.66 42.60
N SER A 317 2.47 -21.58 42.02
CA SER A 317 2.95 -20.23 42.33
C SER A 317 2.65 -19.99 43.81
N TYR A 318 3.64 -20.16 44.68
CA TYR A 318 3.59 -19.61 46.01
C TYR A 318 3.79 -18.09 45.88
N THR A 319 2.67 -17.38 45.74
CA THR A 319 2.53 -15.96 46.04
C THR A 319 1.40 -15.82 47.03
#